data_AF-A0A7W4YYU2-F1
#
_entry.id   AF-A0A7W4YYU2-F1
#
_cell.length_a   1.000
_cell.length_b   1.000
_cell.length_c   1.000
_cell.angle_alpha   90.00
_cell.angle_beta   90.00
_cell.angle_gamma   90.00
#
_symmetry.space_group_name_H-M   'P 1'
#
loop_
_entity.id
_entity.type
_entity.pdbx_description
1 polymer ?
#
loop_
_entity_poly.entity_id
_entity_poly.type
_entity_poly.pdbx_seq_one_letter_code
_entity_poly.pdbx_strand_id
1 'polypeptide(L)' 'MKKASEYRQHAEECWQMANGALNEEQRAQLLEMAQTWENLAREREAKAREQPARSVPKEAE' A
#
# COMPACT_ATOMS: atom_id res chain seq x y z
N MET A 1 -9.36 0.69 9.44
CA MET A 1 -7.91 0.51 9.31
C MET A 1 -7.63 -0.03 7.91
N LYS A 2 -7.06 0.77 6.99
CA LYS A 2 -6.72 0.27 5.65
C LYS A 2 -5.54 -0.69 5.74
N LYS A 3 -5.68 -1.89 5.18
CA LYS A 3 -4.64 -2.94 5.26
C LYS A 3 -3.60 -2.72 4.18
N ALA A 4 -2.36 -3.17 4.43
CA ALA A 4 -1.30 -3.15 3.42
C ALA A 4 -1.71 -3.81 2.10
N SER A 5 -2.56 -4.84 2.16
CA SER A 5 -3.12 -5.52 1.00
C SER A 5 -3.92 -4.60 0.07
N GLU A 6 -4.68 -3.63 0.60
CA GLU A 6 -5.42 -2.67 -0.22
C GLU A 6 -4.48 -1.74 -0.98
N TYR A 7 -3.40 -1.29 -0.32
CA TYR A 7 -2.39 -0.45 -0.97
C TYR A 7 -1.66 -1.20 -2.08
N ARG A 8 -1.36 -2.50 -1.91
CA ARG A 8 -0.78 -3.32 -2.99
C ARG A 8 -1.75 -3.50 -4.16
N GLN A 9 -3.04 -3.72 -3.89
CA GLN A 9 -4.04 -3.80 -4.96
C GLN A 9 -4.11 -2.49 -5.76
N HIS A 10 -4.09 -1.34 -5.09
CA HIS A 10 -4.06 -0.05 -5.77
C HIS A 10 -2.79 0.16 -6.61
N ALA A 11 -1.63 -0.32 -6.14
CA ALA A 11 -0.41 -0.30 -6.93
C ALA A 11 -0.56 -1.14 -8.21
N GLU A 12 -1.06 -2.37 -8.09
CA GLU A 12 -1.27 -3.29 -9.23
C GLU A 12 -2.26 -2.72 -10.26
N GLU A 13 -3.36 -2.12 -9.81
CA GLU A 13 -4.33 -1.44 -10.68
C GLU A 13 -3.67 -0.26 -11.42
N CYS A 14 -2.82 0.53 -10.74
CA CYS A 14 -2.07 1.62 -11.38
C CYS A 14 -1.07 1.09 -12.42
N TRP A 15 -0.43 -0.06 -12.18
CA TRP A 15 0.44 -0.73 -13.15
C TRP A 15 -0.33 -1.23 -14.36
N GLN A 16 -1.50 -1.86 -14.16
CA GLN A 16 -2.37 -2.32 -15.24
C GLN A 16 -2.81 -1.14 -16.13
N MET A 17 -3.22 -0.03 -15.51
CA MET A 17 -3.57 1.20 -16.23
C MET A 17 -2.38 1.81 -16.95
N ALA A 18 -1.19 1.82 -16.34
CA ALA A 18 0.04 2.32 -16.96
C ALA A 18 0.44 1.50 -18.20
N ASN A 19 0.21 0.19 -18.17
CA ASN A 19 0.50 -0.70 -19.29
C ASN A 19 -0.46 -0.48 -20.48
N GLY A 20 -1.70 -0.08 -20.20
CA GLY A 20 -2.68 0.30 -21.23
C GLY A 20 -2.60 1.76 -21.68
N ALA A 21 -1.76 2.58 -21.03
CA ALA A 21 -1.67 4.00 -21.33
C ALA A 21 -0.87 4.25 -22.62
N LEU A 22 -1.51 4.90 -23.59
CA LEU A 22 -0.88 5.32 -24.85
C LEU A 22 0.00 6.55 -24.70
N ASN A 23 -0.23 7.35 -23.66
CA ASN A 23 0.47 8.61 -23.43
C ASN A 23 1.59 8.42 -22.40
N GLU A 24 2.83 8.73 -22.76
CA GLU A 24 4.01 8.48 -21.91
C GLU A 24 3.95 9.27 -20.60
N GLU A 25 3.42 10.49 -20.63
CA GLU A 25 3.24 11.32 -19.43
C GLU A 25 2.20 10.72 -18.46
N GLN A 26 1.07 10.24 -18.97
CA GLN A 26 0.09 9.52 -18.14
C GLN A 26 0.66 8.22 -17.59
N ARG A 27 1.42 7.48 -18.40
CA ARG A 27 2.08 6.25 -17.96
C ARG A 27 3.07 6.56 -16.83
N ALA A 28 3.87 7.61 -16.95
CA ALA A 28 4.80 8.04 -15.92
C ALA A 28 4.07 8.42 -14.62
N GLN A 29 2.98 9.19 -14.71
CA GLN A 29 2.15 9.55 -13.56
C GLN A 29 1.56 8.32 -12.86
N LEU A 30 1.03 7.35 -13.62
CA LEU A 30 0.47 6.11 -13.08
C LEU A 30 1.54 5.24 -12.41
N LEU A 31 2.74 5.16 -12.99
CA LEU A 31 3.87 4.44 -12.40
C LEU A 31 4.36 5.10 -11.11
N GLU A 32 4.42 6.44 -11.05
CA GLU A 32 4.78 7.19 -9.84
C GLU A 32 3.76 6.98 -8.72
N MET A 33 2.47 7.01 -9.06
CA MET A 33 1.38 6.66 -8.13
C MET A 33 1.53 5.23 -7.63
N ALA A 34 1.76 4.26 -8.51
CA ALA A 34 1.93 2.87 -8.14
C ALA A 34 3.09 2.68 -7.17
N GLN A 35 4.23 3.33 -7.43
CA GLN A 35 5.40 3.30 -6.55
C GLN A 35 5.09 3.87 -5.16
N THR A 36 4.33 4.96 -5.11
CA THR A 36 3.89 5.57 -3.85
C THR A 36 3.02 4.62 -3.04
N TRP A 37 2.06 3.95 -3.69
CA TRP A 37 1.20 2.95 -3.05
C TRP A 37 1.98 1.75 -2.53
N GLU A 38 2.97 1.28 -3.29
CA GLU A 38 3.83 0.16 -2.87
C GLU A 38 4.68 0.53 -1.65
N ASN A 39 5.21 1.76 -1.60
CA ASN A 39 5.93 2.25 -0.43
C ASN A 39 5.02 2.35 0.80
N LEU A 40 3.83 2.92 0.66
CA LEU A 40 2.83 2.99 1.74
C LEU A 40 2.41 1.59 2.24
N ALA A 41 2.29 0.61 1.33
CA ALA A 41 2.02 -0.78 1.68
C ALA A 41 3.16 -1.34 2.54
N ARG A 42 4.42 -1.19 2.09
CA ARG A 42 5.61 -1.65 2.81
C ARG A 42 5.74 -1.00 4.19
N GLU A 43 5.51 0.30 4.30
CA GLU A 43 5.50 1.02 5.58
C GLU A 43 4.41 0.51 6.52
N ARG A 44 3.21 0.23 5.98
CA ARG A 44 2.11 -0.38 6.75
C ARG A 44 2.43 -1.79 7.20
N GLU A 45 3.06 -2.61 6.35
CA GLU A 45 3.49 -3.96 6.72
C GLU A 45 4.58 -3.92 7.77
N ALA A 46 5.56 -3.02 7.64
CA ALA A 46 6.59 -2.82 8.65
C ALA A 46 5.95 -2.46 10.00
N LYS A 47 5.07 -1.45 10.02
CA LYS A 47 4.35 -1.05 11.25
C LYS A 47 3.44 -2.15 11.81
N ALA A 48 2.84 -2.99 10.95
CA ALA A 48 2.03 -4.12 11.39
C ALA A 48 2.90 -5.23 12.00
N ARG A 49 4.08 -5.49 11.42
CA ARG A 49 5.06 -6.47 11.92
C ARG A 49 5.77 -5.99 13.19
N GLU A 50 5.92 -4.69 13.38
CA GLU A 50 6.43 -4.06 14.61
C GLU A 50 5.37 -4.01 15.73
N GLN A 51 4.11 -4.34 15.43
CA GLN A 51 3.06 -4.55 16.43
C GLN A 51 2.74 -6.03 16.72
N PRO A 52 3.66 -6.87 17.22
CA PRO A 52 3.29 -8.14 17.84
C PRO A 52 3.09 -8.06 19.36
N ALA A 53 3.08 -6.89 20.02
CA ALA A 53 3.09 -6.87 21.50
C ALA A 53 2.39 -5.68 22.21
N ARG A 54 1.39 -5.02 21.61
CA ARG A 54 0.58 -4.02 22.36
C ARG A 54 -0.92 -4.30 22.35
N SER A 55 -1.26 -5.57 22.47
CA SER A 55 -2.56 -6.00 22.97
C SER A 55 -2.32 -6.90 24.18
N VAL A 56 -2.00 -6.28 25.31
CA VAL A 56 -2.35 -6.87 26.61
C VAL A 56 -3.76 -6.38 26.92
N PRO A 57 -4.80 -7.22 26.83
CA PRO A 57 -6.03 -6.93 27.56
C PRO A 57 -5.70 -7.13 29.04
N LYS A 58 -5.62 -6.04 29.80
CA LYS A 58 -5.81 -6.13 31.24
C LYS A 58 -7.25 -5.71 31.51
N GLU A 59 -8.16 -6.65 31.30
CA GLU A 59 -9.37 -6.67 32.09
C GLU A 59 -8.93 -6.87 33.55
N ALA A 60 -9.14 -5.83 34.35
CA ALA A 60 -9.06 -5.88 35.80
C ALA A 60 -9.91 -4.71 36.30
N GLU A 61 -11.16 -4.99 36.63
CA GLU A 61 -11.69 -4.81 37.98
C GLU A 61 -13.01 -5.58 38.15
#